data_AF-A0A1U9KE93-F1
#
_entry.id   AF-A0A1U9KE93-F1
#
_cell.length_a   1.000
_cell.length_b   1.000
_cell.length_c   1.000
_cell.angle_alpha   90.00
_cell.angle_beta   90.00
_cell.angle_gamma   90.00
#
_symmetry.space_group_name_H-M   'P 1'
#
loop_
_entity.id
_entity.type
_entity.pdbx_description
1 polymer ?
#
loop_
_entity_poly.entity_id
_entity_poly.type
_entity_poly.pdbx_seq_one_letter_code
_entity_poly.pdbx_strand_id
1 'polypeptide(L)'
;MTFDHWNQDSGNAVSDKVLNTQRASFLATPAEIKYRIWADLKEMAMRYTEDASRRGTAERVAFTQEYIESYTFELGVRADGTTKAQWEQICQAYHGAAAKMADYERNGDKPLTFEIDAITNPITNTTS
;
A
#
# COMPACT_ATOMS: atom_id res chain seq x y z
N MET A 1 5.49 -10.79 4.67
CA MET A 1 4.85 -10.92 3.37
C MET A 1 4.63 -9.52 2.87
N THR A 2 5.34 -9.18 1.80
CA THR A 2 5.37 -7.80 1.26
C THR A 2 4.24 -7.61 0.26
N PHE A 3 3.91 -8.66 -0.49
CA PHE A 3 2.84 -8.67 -1.48
C PHE A 3 1.75 -9.63 -1.05
N ASP A 4 0.51 -9.20 -1.21
CA ASP A 4 -0.68 -9.99 -0.91
C ASP A 4 -1.11 -10.78 -2.15
N HIS A 5 -0.88 -10.20 -3.34
CA HIS A 5 -1.17 -10.83 -4.63
C HIS A 5 -0.03 -10.63 -5.64
N TRP A 6 0.12 -11.58 -6.55
CA TRP A 6 0.94 -11.43 -7.74
C TRP A 6 0.22 -12.05 -8.94
N ASN A 7 0.11 -11.29 -10.03
CA ASN A 7 -0.45 -11.77 -11.28
C ASN A 7 0.69 -12.26 -12.18
N GLN A 8 0.78 -13.59 -12.35
CA GLN A 8 1.81 -14.22 -13.17
C GLN A 8 1.76 -13.80 -14.64
N ASP A 9 0.57 -13.52 -15.18
CA ASP A 9 0.40 -13.20 -16.61
C ASP A 9 0.85 -11.76 -16.92
N SER A 10 0.68 -10.84 -15.96
CA SER A 10 1.03 -9.42 -16.13
C SER A 10 2.30 -9.00 -15.37
N GLY A 11 2.86 -9.87 -14.53
CA GLY A 11 3.96 -9.53 -13.62
C GLY A 11 3.59 -8.50 -12.54
N ASN A 12 2.30 -8.24 -12.30
CA ASN A 12 1.89 -7.18 -11.36
C ASN A 12 1.91 -7.70 -9.92
N ALA A 13 2.72 -7.07 -9.06
CA ALA A 13 2.80 -7.39 -7.63
C ALA A 13 2.01 -6.36 -6.80
N VAL A 14 1.04 -6.84 -6.03
CA VAL A 14 0.08 -6.01 -5.29
C VAL A 14 0.35 -6.11 -3.79
N SER A 15 0.41 -4.98 -3.12
CA SER A 15 0.51 -4.89 -1.66
C SER A 15 -0.72 -4.17 -1.11
N ASP A 16 -1.48 -4.87 -0.29
CA ASP A 16 -2.71 -4.37 0.33
C ASP A 16 -2.39 -3.91 1.74
N LYS A 17 -2.78 -2.67 2.08
CA LYS A 17 -2.51 -2.10 3.39
C LYS A 17 -3.76 -1.41 3.91
N VAL A 18 -4.02 -1.59 5.21
CA VAL A 18 -5.05 -0.84 5.93
C VAL A 18 -4.37 0.13 6.88
N LEU A 19 -4.64 1.42 6.71
CA LEU A 19 -4.13 2.48 7.57
C LEU A 19 -5.11 2.76 8.72
N ASN A 20 -4.70 2.41 9.93
CA ASN A 20 -5.36 2.89 11.14
C ASN A 20 -4.82 4.27 11.54
N THR A 21 -5.51 5.33 11.14
CA THR A 21 -5.15 6.73 11.43
C THR A 21 -5.35 7.11 12.91
N GLN A 22 -6.08 6.30 13.68
CA GLN A 22 -6.34 6.55 15.11
C GLN A 22 -5.23 6.02 16.03
N ARG A 23 -4.12 5.53 15.48
CA ARG A 23 -2.96 5.14 16.30
C ARG A 23 -2.40 6.36 17.03
N ALA A 24 -2.03 6.19 18.30
CA ALA A 24 -1.52 7.27 19.16
C ALA A 24 -0.39 8.08 18.50
N SER A 25 0.52 7.42 17.79
CA SER A 25 1.64 8.10 17.12
C SER A 25 1.20 8.95 15.92
N PHE A 26 0.17 8.53 15.19
CA PHE A 26 -0.41 9.29 14.07
C PHE A 26 -1.34 10.42 14.53
N LEU A 27 -1.89 10.32 15.73
CA LEU A 27 -2.61 11.41 16.38
C LEU A 27 -1.63 12.47 16.90
N ALA A 28 -0.53 12.05 17.52
CA ALA A 28 0.51 12.96 18.02
C ALA A 28 1.32 13.62 16.88
N THR A 29 1.65 12.84 15.85
CA THR A 29 2.51 13.25 14.74
C THR A 29 1.94 12.75 13.41
N PRO A 30 1.01 13.49 12.77
CA PRO A 30 0.40 13.06 11.51
C PRO A 30 1.41 12.75 10.39
N ALA A 31 2.56 13.44 10.37
CA ALA A 31 3.62 13.23 9.38
C ALA A 31 4.16 11.79 9.34
N GLU A 32 4.03 11.03 10.43
CA GLU A 32 4.40 9.61 10.47
C GLU A 32 3.58 8.76 9.48
N ILE A 33 2.36 9.17 9.12
CA ILE A 33 1.54 8.46 8.13
C ILE A 33 2.27 8.41 6.78
N LYS A 34 2.77 9.56 6.32
CA LYS A 34 3.51 9.66 5.06
C LYS A 34 4.77 8.78 5.07
N TYR A 35 5.55 8.88 6.13
CA TYR A 35 6.78 8.09 6.25
C TYR A 35 6.50 6.60 6.37
N ARG A 36 5.38 6.21 6.99
CA ARG A 36 4.96 4.82 7.05
C ARG A 36 4.64 4.28 5.65
N ILE A 37 3.83 5.00 4.88
CA ILE A 37 3.51 4.60 3.50
C ILE A 37 4.78 4.49 2.66
N TRP A 38 5.69 5.48 2.73
CA TRP A 38 6.96 5.41 2.01
C TRP A 38 7.89 4.29 2.49
N ALA A 39 7.82 3.91 3.77
CA ALA A 39 8.55 2.76 4.27
C ALA A 39 8.00 1.47 3.65
N ASP A 40 6.68 1.32 3.59
CA ASP A 40 6.05 0.14 2.97
C ASP A 40 6.43 0.06 1.46
N LEU A 41 6.41 1.17 0.71
CA LEU A 41 6.91 1.23 -0.68
C LEU A 41 8.40 0.84 -0.79
N LYS A 42 9.23 1.28 0.17
CA LYS A 42 10.65 0.90 0.21
C LYS A 42 10.83 -0.60 0.43
N GLU A 43 9.98 -1.24 1.22
CA GLU A 43 10.06 -2.69 1.41
C GLU A 43 9.72 -3.44 0.13
N MET A 44 8.71 -2.97 -0.62
CA MET A 44 8.34 -3.51 -1.93
C MET A 44 9.49 -3.43 -2.95
N ALA A 45 10.21 -2.30 -3.00
CA ALA A 45 11.27 -2.06 -3.98
C ALA A 45 12.66 -2.55 -3.56
N MET A 46 13.07 -2.38 -2.31
CA MET A 46 14.48 -2.59 -1.90
C MET A 46 14.76 -3.88 -1.16
N ARG A 47 13.78 -4.36 -0.38
CA ARG A 47 14.01 -5.49 0.54
C ARG A 47 13.49 -6.80 -0.01
N TYR A 48 12.80 -6.73 -1.13
CA TYR A 48 12.13 -7.86 -1.70
C TYR A 48 13.11 -8.73 -2.49
N THR A 49 13.19 -10.01 -2.17
CA THR A 49 13.95 -11.00 -2.96
C THR A 49 13.03 -12.09 -3.48
N GLU A 50 12.16 -12.63 -2.61
CA GLU A 50 11.21 -13.72 -2.92
C GLU A 50 9.96 -13.63 -2.03
N ASP A 51 8.77 -13.92 -2.56
CA ASP A 51 7.52 -14.12 -1.77
C ASP A 51 6.69 -15.26 -2.37
N ALA A 52 5.65 -15.67 -1.63
CA ALA A 52 4.66 -16.61 -2.08
C ALA A 52 3.24 -15.98 -2.09
N SER A 53 2.59 -15.92 -3.25
CA SER A 53 1.21 -15.43 -3.38
C SER A 53 0.21 -16.58 -3.48
N ARG A 54 -1.07 -16.28 -3.23
CA ARG A 54 -2.19 -17.23 -3.41
C ARG A 54 -3.07 -16.79 -4.57
N ARG A 55 -3.20 -17.66 -5.58
CA ARG A 55 -4.05 -17.40 -6.76
C ARG A 55 -5.45 -17.98 -6.57
N GLY A 56 -6.24 -17.46 -5.61
CA GLY A 56 -7.62 -17.93 -5.39
C GLY A 56 -7.77 -19.42 -5.05
N THR A 57 -6.66 -20.14 -4.85
CA THR A 57 -6.55 -21.56 -4.49
C THR A 57 -5.64 -21.69 -3.27
N ALA A 58 -5.58 -22.89 -2.69
CA ALA A 58 -4.68 -23.19 -1.56
C ALA A 58 -3.20 -23.29 -1.98
N GLU A 59 -2.91 -23.36 -3.28
CA GLU A 59 -1.56 -23.47 -3.81
C GLU A 59 -0.85 -22.12 -3.77
N ARG A 60 0.38 -22.14 -3.28
CA ARG A 60 1.25 -20.97 -3.23
C ARG A 60 2.12 -20.94 -4.49
N VAL A 61 2.20 -19.78 -5.13
CA VAL A 61 3.13 -19.54 -6.24
C VAL A 61 4.27 -18.67 -5.71
N ALA A 62 5.50 -19.16 -5.81
CA ALA A 62 6.70 -18.41 -5.46
C ALA A 62 7.15 -17.55 -6.65
N PHE A 63 7.59 -16.32 -6.37
CA PHE A 63 8.14 -15.40 -7.36
C PHE A 63 9.24 -14.55 -6.71
N THR A 64 10.07 -13.92 -7.54
CA THR A 64 11.20 -13.07 -7.16
C THR A 64 11.04 -11.69 -7.76
N GLN A 65 11.88 -10.74 -7.35
CA GLN A 65 11.85 -9.37 -7.86
C GLN A 65 12.03 -9.28 -9.39
N GLU A 66 12.71 -10.25 -10.00
CA GLU A 66 12.93 -10.31 -11.45
C GLU A 66 11.64 -10.55 -12.23
N TYR A 67 10.66 -11.24 -11.65
CA TYR A 67 9.37 -11.54 -12.30
C TYR A 67 8.31 -10.45 -12.09
N ILE A 68 8.68 -9.36 -11.40
CA ILE A 68 7.80 -8.22 -11.20
C ILE A 68 8.00 -7.26 -12.37
N GLU A 69 6.92 -6.91 -13.07
CA GLU A 69 6.93 -5.91 -14.16
C GLU A 69 6.32 -4.58 -13.71
N SER A 70 5.42 -4.61 -12.72
CA SER A 70 4.78 -3.42 -12.14
C SER A 70 4.38 -3.65 -10.70
N TYR A 71 4.17 -2.55 -9.98
CA TYR A 71 3.70 -2.55 -8.61
C TYR A 71 2.31 -1.92 -8.50
N THR A 72 1.45 -2.51 -7.65
CA THR A 72 0.25 -1.85 -7.14
C THR A 72 0.35 -1.75 -5.62
N PHE A 73 0.07 -0.55 -5.08
CA PHE A 73 -0.09 -0.33 -3.64
C PHE A 73 -1.53 0.11 -3.38
N GLU A 74 -2.31 -0.74 -2.72
CA GLU A 74 -3.71 -0.49 -2.39
C GLU A 74 -3.82 -0.09 -0.92
N LEU A 75 -4.27 1.14 -0.65
CA LEU A 75 -4.38 1.67 0.70
C LEU A 75 -5.83 1.88 1.11
N GLY A 76 -6.33 0.99 1.97
CA GLY A 76 -7.59 1.19 2.68
C GLY A 76 -7.42 2.17 3.85
N VAL A 77 -8.15 3.28 3.83
CA VAL A 77 -8.14 4.29 4.90
C VAL A 77 -9.53 4.39 5.50
N ARG A 78 -9.67 4.20 6.82
CA ARG A 78 -10.93 4.48 7.50
C ARG A 78 -11.19 5.99 7.48
N ALA A 79 -12.17 6.43 6.69
CA ALA A 79 -12.48 7.85 6.56
C ALA A 79 -13.00 8.41 7.89
N ASP A 80 -13.80 7.62 8.60
CA ASP A 80 -14.34 7.95 9.92
C ASP A 80 -13.20 8.16 10.92
N GLY A 81 -13.12 9.38 11.46
CA GLY A 81 -12.09 9.78 12.43
C GLY A 81 -10.77 10.26 11.82
N THR A 82 -10.54 10.08 10.52
CA THR A 82 -9.32 10.60 9.88
C THR A 82 -9.41 12.12 9.73
N THR A 83 -8.48 12.82 10.37
CA THR A 83 -8.46 14.29 10.38
C THR A 83 -7.93 14.86 9.06
N LYS A 84 -8.20 16.15 8.80
CA LYS A 84 -7.66 16.86 7.62
C LYS A 84 -6.12 16.80 7.56
N ALA A 85 -5.44 16.98 8.69
CA ALA A 85 -3.98 16.92 8.75
C ALA A 85 -3.44 15.53 8.38
N GLN A 86 -4.17 14.47 8.75
CA GLN A 86 -3.81 13.10 8.38
C GLN A 86 -4.08 12.83 6.90
N TRP A 87 -5.21 13.28 6.37
CA TRP A 87 -5.50 13.24 4.93
C TRP A 87 -4.44 13.96 4.11
N GLU A 88 -3.97 15.13 4.55
CA GLU A 88 -2.90 15.85 3.88
C GLU A 88 -1.61 15.02 3.79
N GLN A 89 -1.26 14.27 4.84
CA GLN A 89 -0.09 13.38 4.81
C GLN A 89 -0.28 12.18 3.90
N ILE A 90 -1.50 11.63 3.79
CA ILE A 90 -1.84 10.58 2.83
C ILE A 90 -1.71 11.13 1.39
N CYS A 91 -2.23 12.32 1.11
CA CYS A 91 -2.10 12.97 -0.20
C CYS A 91 -0.63 13.27 -0.55
N GLN A 92 0.17 13.74 0.41
CA GLN A 92 1.60 13.95 0.20
C GLN A 92 2.33 12.63 -0.09
N ALA A 93 1.94 11.54 0.58
CA ALA A 93 2.49 10.22 0.31
C ALA A 93 2.16 9.78 -1.12
N TYR A 94 0.89 9.91 -1.53
CA TYR A 94 0.39 9.61 -2.86
C TYR A 94 1.15 10.35 -3.97
N HIS A 95 1.23 11.69 -3.87
CA HIS A 95 1.93 12.49 -4.89
C HIS A 95 3.44 12.19 -4.96
N GLY A 96 4.06 11.78 -3.84
CA GLY A 96 5.47 11.42 -3.81
C GLY A 96 5.77 9.96 -4.15
N ALA A 97 4.76 9.10 -4.27
CA ALA A 97 4.96 7.65 -4.26
C ALA A 97 5.72 7.13 -5.47
N ALA A 98 5.35 7.55 -6.69
CA ALA A 98 6.03 7.11 -7.90
C ALA A 98 7.52 7.50 -7.89
N ALA A 99 7.84 8.75 -7.51
CA ALA A 99 9.21 9.21 -7.38
C ALA A 99 9.97 8.43 -6.30
N LYS A 100 9.34 8.16 -5.15
CA LYS A 100 9.95 7.36 -4.08
C LYS A 100 10.18 5.91 -4.51
N MET A 101 9.24 5.31 -5.23
CA MET A 101 9.38 3.95 -5.74
C MET A 101 10.56 3.87 -6.72
N ALA A 102 10.66 4.81 -7.67
CA ALA A 102 11.79 4.89 -8.59
C ALA A 102 13.13 5.13 -7.87
N ASP A 103 13.17 5.94 -6.81
CA ASP A 103 14.36 6.15 -5.97
C ASP A 103 14.81 4.84 -5.26
N TYR A 104 13.86 3.97 -4.94
CA TYR A 104 14.07 2.76 -4.17
C TYR A 104 14.38 1.55 -5.04
N GLU A 105 13.76 1.47 -6.22
CA GLU A 105 13.86 0.33 -7.11
C GLU A 105 15.29 0.10 -7.59
N ARG A 106 15.74 -1.17 -7.56
CA ARG A 106 17.12 -1.54 -7.90
C ARG A 106 17.21 -2.45 -9.12
N ASN A 107 16.09 -2.95 -9.61
CA ASN A 107 16.01 -3.95 -10.67
C ASN A 107 15.29 -3.43 -11.92
N GLY A 108 15.64 -2.21 -12.36
CA GLY A 108 15.05 -1.54 -13.53
C GLY A 108 13.89 -0.63 -13.17
N ASP A 109 13.44 0.18 -14.12
CA ASP A 109 12.28 1.05 -13.90
C ASP A 109 10.99 0.22 -13.94
N LYS A 110 10.27 0.16 -12.81
CA LYS A 110 9.03 -0.59 -12.65
C LYS A 110 7.93 0.37 -12.19
N PRO A 111 6.87 0.59 -12.99
CA PRO A 111 5.84 1.56 -12.66
C PRO A 111 5.07 1.18 -11.39
N LEU A 112 4.60 2.21 -10.68
CA LEU A 112 3.74 2.08 -9.50
C LEU A 112 2.34 2.64 -9.81
N THR A 113 1.33 1.83 -9.57
CA THR A 113 -0.06 2.28 -9.37
C THR A 113 -0.31 2.40 -7.86
N PHE A 114 -0.78 3.56 -7.40
CA PHE A 114 -1.18 3.77 -6.00
C PHE A 114 -2.67 4.09 -5.97
N GLU A 115 -3.45 3.22 -5.32
CA GLU A 115 -4.89 3.38 -5.12
C GLU A 115 -5.20 3.64 -3.64
N ILE A 116 -6.20 4.50 -3.40
CA ILE A 116 -6.66 4.83 -2.05
C ILE A 116 -8.16 4.58 -1.98
N ASP A 117 -8.56 3.68 -1.10
CA ASP A 117 -9.95 3.40 -0.80
C ASP A 117 -10.35 4.01 0.54
N ALA A 118 -11.24 4.99 0.50
CA ALA A 118 -11.84 5.56 1.69
C ALA A 118 -12.97 4.65 2.20
N ILE A 119 -12.72 3.96 3.30
CA ILE A 119 -13.67 3.05 3.95
C ILE A 119 -14.51 3.87 4.93
N THR A 120 -15.79 4.09 4.61
CA THR A 120 -16.80 4.68 5.50
C THR A 120 -17.64 3.57 6.14
N ASN A 121 -17.99 3.68 7.42
CA ASN A 121 -19.03 2.81 7.95
C ASN A 121 -20.38 3.13 7.26
N PRO A 122 -21.19 2.12 6.89
CA PRO A 122 -22.54 2.38 6.44
C PRO A 122 -23.31 3.06 7.59
N ILE A 123 -24.01 4.16 7.28
CA ILE A 123 -24.91 4.80 8.24
C ILE A 123 -26.00 3.79 8.58
N THR A 124 -25.97 3.23 9.78
CA THR A 124 -27.09 2.43 10.30
C THR A 124 -28.21 3.41 10.66
N ASN A 125 -29.17 3.61 9.75
CA ASN A 125 -30.41 4.31 10.08
C ASN A 125 -31.24 3.45 11.04
N THR A 126 -30.99 3.59 12.35
CA THR A 126 -31.97 3.19 13.36
C THR A 126 -33.05 4.27 13.42
N THR A 127 -34.15 4.04 12.71
CA THR A 127 -35.41 4.74 12.97
C THR A 127 -36.00 4.22 14.28
N SER A 128 -36.15 5.12 15.24
CA SER A 128 -36.90 4.94 16.49
C SER A 128 -38.40 4.87 16.24
#